data_AF-A0A1G6NQ61-F1
#
_entry.id   AF-A0A1G6NQ61-F1
#
_cell.length_a   1.000
_cell.length_b   1.000
_cell.length_c   1.000
_cell.angle_alpha   90.00
_cell.angle_beta   90.00
_cell.angle_gamma   90.00
#
_symmetry.space_group_name_H-M   'P 1'
#
loop_
_entity.id
_entity.type
_entity.pdbx_description
1 polymer ?
#
loop_
_entity_poly.entity_id
_entity_poly.type
_entity_poly.pdbx_seq_one_letter_code
_entity_poly.pdbx_strand_id
1 'polypeptide(L)' 'MALISCDMRFGRTDEQKRKLAAGLIRVVSEATGETRNDIFFVIREGRGINFVEHGEHLPDYVDGGAGDKELLSRLK' A
#
# COMPACT_ATOMS: atom_id res chain seq x y z
N MET A 1 -7.46 15.08 13.79
CA MET A 1 -6.15 14.66 13.28
C MET A 1 -6.21 13.20 12.93
N ALA A 2 -6.38 12.89 11.66
CA ALA A 2 -6.39 11.53 11.14
C ALA A 2 -4.96 11.02 10.88
N LEU A 3 -4.74 9.74 11.16
CA LEU A 3 -3.47 9.06 10.87
C LEU A 3 -3.73 7.89 9.94
N ILE A 4 -3.02 7.86 8.82
CA ILE A 4 -3.07 6.81 7.82
C ILE A 4 -1.71 6.13 7.79
N SER A 5 -1.69 4.81 7.86
CA SER A 5 -0.49 4.02 7.56
C SER A 5 -0.76 3.04 6.44
N CYS A 6 0.21 2.90 5.53
CA CYS A 6 0.21 1.88 4.49
C CYS A 6 1.46 1.04 4.63
N ASP A 7 1.28 -0.20 5.09
CA ASP A 7 2.32 -1.22 5.09
C ASP A 7 2.26 -1.95 3.75
N MET A 8 3.35 -1.90 2.98
CA MET A 8 3.41 -2.54 1.66
C MET A 8 4.81 -3.05 1.32
N ARG A 9 4.91 -3.92 0.32
CA ARG A 9 6.22 -4.40 -0.16
C ARG A 9 6.99 -3.29 -0.88
N PHE A 10 8.32 -3.30 -0.74
CA PHE A 10 9.24 -2.44 -1.50
C PHE A 10 8.99 -2.50 -3.02
N GLY A 11 9.47 -1.49 -3.75
CA GLY A 11 9.54 -1.50 -5.21
C GLY A 11 8.52 -0.63 -5.94
N ARG A 12 7.68 0.13 -5.21
CA ARG A 12 6.84 1.18 -5.82
C ARG A 12 7.67 2.42 -6.09
N THR A 13 7.43 3.06 -7.23
CA THR A 13 8.07 4.33 -7.60
C THR A 13 7.52 5.49 -6.76
N ASP A 14 8.28 6.58 -6.67
CA ASP A 14 7.84 7.80 -6.01
C ASP A 14 6.54 8.35 -6.63
N GLU A 15 6.36 8.22 -7.94
CA GLU A 15 5.13 8.64 -8.62
C GLU A 15 3.91 7.84 -8.14
N GLN A 16 4.06 6.52 -8.01
CA GLN A 16 3.01 5.65 -7.48
C GLN A 16 2.69 6.01 -6.03
N LYS A 17 3.71 6.26 -5.20
CA LYS A 17 3.54 6.67 -3.79
C LYS A 17 2.82 8.03 -3.67
N ARG A 18 3.16 9.00 -4.52
CA ARG A 18 2.49 10.32 -4.56
C ARG A 18 1.03 10.20 -4.98
N LYS A 19 0.72 9.37 -5.98
CA LYS A 19 -0.66 9.08 -6.42
C LYS A 19 -1.48 8.42 -5.30
N LEU A 20 -0.90 7.45 -4.60
CA LEU A 20 -1.52 6.80 -3.44
C LEU A 20 -1.83 7.81 -2.32
N ALA A 21 -0.84 8.62 -1.94
CA ALA A 21 -1.01 9.65 -0.90
C ALA A 21 -2.12 10.65 -1.26
N ALA A 22 -2.11 11.18 -2.49
CA ALA A 22 -3.13 12.12 -2.94
C ALA A 22 -4.55 11.51 -2.91
N GLY A 23 -4.68 10.26 -3.34
CA GLY A 23 -5.97 9.55 -3.33
C GLY A 23 -6.50 9.30 -1.91
N LEU A 24 -5.67 8.76 -1.02
CA LEU A 24 -6.07 8.43 0.35
C LEU A 24 -6.41 9.67 1.17
N ILE A 25 -5.58 10.73 1.08
CA ILE A 25 -5.85 11.99 1.77
C ILE A 25 -7.17 12.59 1.31
N ARG A 26 -7.46 12.57 -0.01
CA ARG A 26 -8.72 13.08 -0.55
C ARG A 26 -9.91 12.32 0.01
N VAL A 27 -9.90 10.99 -0.07
CA VAL A 27 -11.04 10.17 0.40
C VAL A 27 -11.26 10.31 1.90
N VAL A 28 -10.18 10.36 2.70
CA VAL A 28 -10.30 10.56 4.14
C VAL A 28 -10.84 11.96 4.46
N SER A 29 -10.37 12.99 3.76
CA SER A 29 -10.89 14.35 3.90
C SER A 29 -12.37 14.43 3.56
N GLU A 30 -12.80 13.84 2.44
CA GLU A 30 -14.21 13.78 2.02
C GLU A 30 -15.10 13.05 3.04
N ALA A 31 -14.61 11.97 3.63
CA ALA A 31 -15.39 11.14 4.56
C ALA A 31 -15.46 11.72 5.98
N THR A 32 -14.43 12.44 6.42
CA THR A 32 -14.29 12.88 7.83
C THR A 32 -14.47 14.39 8.02
N GLY A 33 -14.38 15.18 6.95
CA GLY A 33 -14.34 16.64 7.02
C GLY A 33 -12.99 17.21 7.48
N GLU A 34 -11.98 16.37 7.77
CA GLU A 34 -10.64 16.86 8.11
C GLU A 34 -9.95 17.51 6.92
N THR A 35 -9.17 18.56 7.16
CA THR A 35 -8.39 19.20 6.11
C THR A 35 -7.14 18.39 5.81
N ARG A 36 -6.53 18.59 4.65
CA ARG A 36 -5.26 17.94 4.28
C ARG A 36 -4.14 18.17 5.31
N ASN A 37 -4.14 19.31 6.01
CA ASN A 37 -3.12 19.64 7.00
C ASN A 37 -3.30 18.89 8.32
N ASP A 38 -4.50 18.34 8.56
CA ASP A 38 -4.84 17.56 9.76
C ASP A 38 -4.64 16.05 9.56
N ILE A 39 -4.22 15.62 8.36
CA ILE A 39 -4.06 14.22 7.98
C ILE A 39 -2.58 13.88 7.85
N PHE A 40 -2.08 12.98 8.69
CA PHE A 40 -0.74 12.40 8.56
C PHE A 40 -0.81 11.07 7.79
N PHE A 41 0.11 10.88 6.84
CA PHE A 41 0.23 9.63 6.08
C PHE A 41 1.67 9.11 6.09
N VAL A 42 1.85 7.84 6.46
CA VAL A 42 3.14 7.15 6.42
C VAL A 42 3.05 5.87 5.61
N ILE A 43 4.08 5.63 4.80
CA ILE A 43 4.30 4.37 4.09
C ILE A 43 5.41 3.62 4.82
N ARG A 44 5.16 2.36 5.20
CA ARG A 44 6.14 1.45 5.78
C ARG A 44 6.42 0.34 4.78
N GLU A 45 7.65 0.28 4.28
CA GLU A 45 8.02 -0.72 3.29
C GLU A 45 8.79 -1.89 3.90
N GLY A 46 8.52 -3.10 3.40
CA GLY A 46 9.22 -4.32 3.79
C GLY A 46 9.47 -5.26 2.62
N ARG A 47 10.30 -6.27 2.83
CA ARG A 47 10.49 -7.37 1.86
C ARG A 47 9.25 -8.25 1.80
N GLY A 48 9.05 -8.98 0.70
CA GLY A 48 7.93 -9.89 0.51
C GLY A 48 7.73 -10.85 1.66
N ILE A 49 8.81 -11.47 2.14
CA ILE A 49 8.80 -12.43 3.25
C ILE A 49 8.19 -11.86 4.55
N ASN A 50 8.19 -10.54 4.74
CA ASN A 50 7.60 -9.90 5.92
C ASN A 50 6.07 -9.79 5.85
N PHE A 51 5.46 -10.12 4.70
CA PHE A 51 4.03 -10.05 4.48
C PHE A 51 3.48 -11.45 4.24
N VAL A 52 2.40 -11.79 4.96
CA VAL A 52 1.69 -13.07 4.82
C VAL A 52 0.26 -12.75 4.43
N GLU A 53 -0.18 -13.29 3.30
CA GLU A 53 -1.54 -13.15 2.80
C GLU A 53 -2.06 -14.55 2.46
N HIS A 54 -3.30 -14.86 2.86
CA HIS A 54 -3.86 -16.22 2.75
C HIS A 54 -2.99 -17.33 3.36
N GLY A 55 -2.24 -17.03 4.42
CA GLY A 55 -1.37 -18.01 5.09
C GLY A 55 -0.05 -18.32 4.35
N GLU A 56 0.23 -17.64 3.24
CA GLU A 56 1.48 -17.77 2.49
C GLU A 56 2.28 -16.47 2.53
N HIS A 57 3.61 -16.60 2.63
CA HIS A 57 4.49 -15.45 2.49
C HIS A 57 4.44 -14.91 1.07
N LEU A 58 4.38 -13.59 0.94
CA LEU A 58 4.44 -12.94 -0.35
C LEU A 58 5.86 -13.00 -0.93
N PRO A 59 6.02 -13.10 -2.26
CA PRO A 59 7.30 -12.85 -2.91
C PRO A 59 7.67 -11.37 -2.83
N ASP A 60 8.95 -11.05 -3.06
CA ASP A 60 9.36 -9.68 -3.29
C ASP A 60 8.60 -9.11 -4.51
N TYR A 61 8.17 -7.85 -4.42
CA TYR A 61 7.37 -7.25 -5.47
C TYR A 61 8.22 -7.02 -6.74
N VAL A 62 7.65 -7.42 -7.87
CA VAL A 62 8.16 -7.13 -9.21
C VAL A 62 7.18 -6.18 -9.88
N ASP A 63 7.69 -5.17 -10.59
CA ASP A 63 6.83 -4.18 -11.24
C ASP A 63 5.74 -4.83 -12.11
N GLY A 64 4.56 -4.21 -12.12
CA GLY A 64 3.36 -4.77 -12.74
C GLY A 64 2.78 -6.01 -12.03
N GLY A 65 3.25 -6.36 -10.83
CA GLY A 65 2.72 -7.49 -10.05
C GLY A 65 3.11 -8.86 -10.60
N ALA A 66 4.17 -8.93 -11.43
CA ALA A 66 4.57 -10.19 -12.08
C ALA A 66 4.90 -11.31 -11.08
N GLY A 67 5.47 -10.96 -9.92
CA GLY A 67 5.77 -11.91 -8.84
C GLY A 67 4.52 -12.49 -8.16
N ASP A 68 3.37 -11.83 -8.28
CA ASP A 68 2.14 -12.26 -7.59
C ASP A 68 1.32 -13.25 -8.42
N LYS A 69 1.64 -13.43 -9.71
CA LYS A 69 0.84 -14.28 -10.61
C LYS A 69 0.72 -15.73 -10.14
N GLU A 70 1.81 -16.30 -9.63
CA GLU A 70 1.85 -17.68 -9.14
C GLU A 70 1.12 -17.83 -7.79
N LEU A 71 1.19 -16.82 -6.92
CA LEU A 71 0.39 -16.80 -5.69
C LEU A 71 -1.09 -16.69 -6.04
N LEU A 72 -1.47 -15.72 -6.87
CA LEU A 72 -2.85 -15.49 -7.28
C LEU A 72 -3.47 -16.68 -8.01
N SER A 73 -2.69 -17.48 -8.75
CA SER A 73 -3.21 -18.69 -9.39
C SER A 73 -3.55 -19.82 -8.41
N ARG A 74 -2.94 -19.80 -7.20
CA ARG A 74 -3.16 -20.81 -6.14
C ARG A 74 -4.29 -20.43 -5.18
N LEU A 75 -4.80 -19.20 -5.26
CA LEU A 75 -5.88 -18.66 -4.41
C LEU A 75 -7.29 -18.77 -5.04
N LYS A 76 -7.40 -19.38 -6.22
CA LYS A 76 -8.68 -19.73 -6.85
C LYS A 76 -9.19 -21.07 -6.36
#